data_AF-A0A946NFX4-F1
#
_entry.id   AF-A0A946NFX4-F1
#
_cell.length_a   1.000
_cell.length_b   1.000
_cell.length_c   1.000
_cell.angle_alpha   90.00
_cell.angle_beta   90.00
_cell.angle_gamma   90.00
#
_symmetry.space_group_name_H-M   'P 1'
#
loop_
_entity.id
_entity.type
_entity.pdbx_description
1 polymer ?
#
loop_
_entity_poly.entity_id
_entity_poly.type
_entity_poly.pdbx_seq_one_letter_code
_entity_poly.pdbx_strand_id
1 'polypeptide(L)'
;MAECNVTDQTSLQRATARFTNIDGELLQKVSNLGPSELLLLAGYCAGLAETAPAQLNAVGTLGTAHESSEDSSLKCLILYASQTGNAQEIAESLQQSLESSGYNTVLESTLDIKLARLKDYALIVVIASTHGEGEPPDDAIDFYEAVVSKKAPSLNGVKHAVLGLGDSSYEFFCQTAKDFESALSGLGSEPLIERLDCDVDYQQETLNWITQLVGAIAELQPPVSSAPVLAENIIQFPYSKEKPFSATISIIQKLTAPDSIKDTYHLEIDLAGSGLSYRPGDALGVWADNDKDLVAEILSRLSIDPQTSVSFKGEGHSIEDLLHHKLEITLLNKGLIRELSSLSGSQKLLDIADTGYSEYIRNHQLIDALKLANVTLQAQQLVQMLKPLKPRLYSISSSIDENPEEVHITLNHLEDENEDGTRYGQASHFLTRQLSEGDIVNVYVDHNKNFKLPSSDKAIIMVGPGTGIAPFRSFLQQREAEQAKGRNWLFFGNPNFNTDFLYQTELQKHLKSGLLTKIDIAFSRDQEQKIYVQDRLRQNAEQVWQWLEQGAYFYVCGDMSRMAKEVELVLLQIIEKQGNNTQAQAKDYLKQLKKQSRYQRDVY
;
A
#
# COMPACT_ATOMS: atom_id res chain seq x y z
N MET A 1 8.93 -68.94 14.12
CA MET A 1 10.09 -69.67 14.67
C MET A 1 11.30 -69.31 13.83
N ALA A 2 12.45 -69.14 14.50
CA ALA A 2 13.77 -68.73 14.01
C ALA A 2 14.04 -67.22 13.90
N GLU A 3 14.69 -66.76 14.98
CA GLU A 3 15.64 -65.67 15.19
C GLU A 3 16.21 -64.94 13.97
N CYS A 4 16.24 -63.61 14.07
CA CYS A 4 17.36 -62.79 13.59
C CYS A 4 17.50 -61.57 14.52
N ASN A 5 17.93 -61.83 15.76
CA ASN A 5 18.41 -60.80 16.69
C ASN A 5 19.91 -60.66 16.44
N VAL A 6 20.34 -59.57 15.81
CA VAL A 6 21.63 -58.86 15.93
C VAL A 6 21.72 -57.97 14.68
N THR A 7 21.41 -56.67 14.82
CA THR A 7 22.07 -55.53 14.12
C THR A 7 21.25 -54.27 14.31
N ASP A 8 21.54 -53.47 15.34
CA ASP A 8 21.45 -51.99 15.24
C ASP A 8 22.08 -51.20 16.41
N GLN A 9 22.63 -51.86 17.44
CA GLN A 9 23.34 -51.14 18.50
C GLN A 9 24.70 -50.58 18.05
N THR A 10 25.33 -51.18 17.03
CA THR A 10 26.67 -50.80 16.55
C THR A 10 26.71 -49.55 15.67
N SER A 11 25.60 -49.16 15.05
CA SER A 11 25.48 -47.96 14.20
C SER A 11 25.33 -46.70 15.06
N LEU A 12 24.45 -46.74 16.08
CA LEU A 12 24.25 -45.64 17.04
C LEU A 12 25.49 -45.36 17.89
N GLN A 13 26.19 -46.40 18.36
CA GLN A 13 27.41 -46.27 19.17
C GLN A 13 28.58 -45.63 18.42
N ARG A 14 28.62 -45.68 17.08
CA ARG A 14 29.67 -45.03 16.28
C ARG A 14 29.42 -43.53 16.08
N ALA A 15 28.16 -43.08 16.09
CA ALA A 15 27.81 -41.67 15.94
C ALA A 15 28.04 -40.86 17.22
N THR A 16 27.92 -41.48 18.40
CA THR A 16 28.10 -40.82 19.71
C THR A 16 29.51 -40.87 20.28
N ALA A 17 30.47 -41.51 19.58
CA ALA A 17 31.85 -41.66 20.06
C ALA A 17 32.59 -40.33 20.36
N ARG A 18 32.05 -39.18 19.94
CA ARG A 18 32.57 -37.83 20.23
C ARG A 18 31.97 -37.18 21.49
N PHE A 19 30.95 -37.79 22.10
CA PHE A 19 30.21 -37.23 23.23
C PHE A 19 30.29 -38.18 24.42
N THR A 20 31.00 -37.78 25.48
CA THR A 20 31.26 -38.64 26.65
C THR A 20 30.04 -38.88 27.54
N ASN A 21 29.01 -38.03 27.43
CA ASN A 21 27.84 -38.04 28.31
C ASN A 21 26.52 -38.38 27.58
N ILE A 22 26.58 -38.76 26.29
CA ILE A 22 25.40 -39.20 25.53
C ILE A 22 25.47 -40.72 25.41
N ASP A 23 24.80 -41.42 26.33
CA ASP A 23 24.75 -42.88 26.37
C ASP A 23 23.48 -43.45 25.69
N GLY A 24 23.44 -44.78 25.58
CA GLY A 24 22.33 -45.48 24.94
C GLY A 24 21.00 -45.37 25.72
N GLU A 25 21.05 -45.16 27.04
CA GLU A 25 19.84 -45.03 27.86
C GLU A 25 19.17 -43.66 27.64
N LEU A 26 19.97 -42.59 27.55
CA LEU A 26 19.50 -41.25 27.22
C LEU A 26 18.87 -41.21 25.83
N LEU A 27 19.53 -41.80 24.83
CA LEU A 27 19.00 -41.83 23.46
C LEU A 27 17.68 -42.59 23.38
N GLN A 28 17.53 -43.68 24.14
CA GLN A 28 16.28 -44.45 24.20
C GLN A 28 15.15 -43.68 24.88
N LYS A 29 15.45 -42.84 25.89
CA LYS A 29 14.47 -41.94 26.50
C LYS A 29 14.04 -40.84 25.54
N VAL A 30 14.99 -40.24 24.80
CA VAL A 30 14.69 -39.20 23.80
C VAL A 30 13.90 -39.75 22.62
N SER A 31 14.19 -40.97 22.16
CA SER A 31 13.46 -41.59 21.04
C SER A 31 12.00 -41.93 21.35
N ASN A 32 11.62 -41.95 22.63
CA ASN A 32 10.24 -42.21 23.07
C ASN A 32 9.39 -40.93 23.23
N LEU A 33 9.95 -39.74 22.97
CA LEU A 33 9.26 -38.46 23.09
C LEU A 33 8.47 -38.09 21.81
N GLY A 34 7.36 -37.39 21.98
CA GLY A 34 6.57 -36.84 20.87
C GLY A 34 7.17 -35.55 20.26
N PRO A 35 6.67 -35.07 19.10
CA PRO A 35 7.25 -33.93 18.38
C PRO A 35 7.33 -32.63 19.21
N SER A 36 6.28 -32.32 19.98
CA SER A 36 6.25 -31.12 20.83
C SER A 36 7.22 -31.19 22.01
N GLU A 37 7.42 -32.38 22.57
CA GLU A 37 8.35 -32.63 23.68
C GLU A 37 9.80 -32.57 23.21
N LEU A 38 10.08 -33.07 21.99
CA LEU A 38 11.38 -32.95 21.34
C LEU A 38 11.73 -31.48 21.04
N LEU A 39 10.76 -30.68 20.59
CA LEU A 39 10.98 -29.26 20.32
C LEU A 39 11.30 -28.46 21.60
N LEU A 40 10.57 -28.76 22.69
CA LEU A 40 10.83 -28.19 24.00
C LEU A 40 12.23 -28.59 24.53
N LEU A 41 12.60 -29.85 24.40
CA LEU A 41 13.91 -30.36 24.82
C LEU A 41 15.05 -29.72 24.01
N ALA A 42 14.85 -29.52 22.70
CA ALA A 42 15.81 -28.83 21.84
C ALA A 42 16.02 -27.36 22.26
N GLY A 43 14.94 -26.63 22.55
CA GLY A 43 15.01 -25.26 23.05
C GLY A 43 15.68 -25.16 24.43
N TYR A 44 15.38 -26.09 25.33
CA TYR A 44 16.00 -26.14 26.66
C TYR A 44 17.51 -26.42 26.58
N CYS A 45 17.93 -27.38 25.74
CA CYS A 45 19.35 -27.68 25.52
C CYS A 45 20.10 -26.51 24.87
N ALA A 46 19.48 -25.78 23.95
CA ALA A 46 20.07 -24.58 23.35
C ALA A 46 20.34 -23.50 24.39
N GLY A 47 19.39 -23.23 25.30
CA GLY A 47 19.59 -22.27 26.40
C GLY A 47 20.67 -22.69 27.40
N LEU A 48 20.83 -23.99 27.66
CA LEU A 48 21.93 -24.50 28.49
C LEU A 48 23.30 -24.38 27.81
N ALA A 49 23.36 -24.57 26.49
CA ALA A 49 24.61 -24.41 25.73
C ALA A 49 25.08 -22.95 25.71
N GLU A 50 24.15 -21.99 25.69
CA GLU A 50 24.43 -20.56 25.68
C GLU A 50 24.91 -20.02 27.04
N THR A 51 24.57 -20.72 28.13
CA THR A 51 24.91 -20.33 29.51
C THR A 51 26.16 -21.02 30.06
N ALA A 52 26.78 -21.93 29.31
CA ALA A 52 27.98 -22.65 29.74
C ALA A 52 29.27 -21.82 29.44
N PRO A 53 30.09 -21.49 30.46
CA PRO A 53 31.37 -20.82 30.23
C PRO A 53 32.36 -21.79 29.57
N ALA A 54 32.76 -21.51 28.34
CA ALA A 54 33.74 -22.32 27.61
C ALA A 54 35.13 -22.27 28.25
N GLN A 55 35.46 -23.27 29.07
CA GLN A 55 36.85 -23.61 29.39
C GLN A 55 37.40 -24.53 28.29
N LEU A 56 37.98 -23.93 27.26
CA LEU A 56 38.86 -24.64 26.32
C LEU A 56 40.31 -24.38 26.72
N ASN A 57 40.98 -25.45 27.15
CA ASN A 57 42.39 -25.45 27.51
C ASN A 57 43.27 -25.03 26.33
N ALA A 58 44.13 -24.06 26.58
CA ALA A 58 45.12 -23.54 25.66
C ALA A 58 46.21 -24.58 25.34
N VAL A 59 46.45 -24.80 24.04
CA VAL A 59 47.76 -25.26 23.53
C VAL A 59 48.18 -24.30 22.41
N GLY A 60 49.10 -23.41 22.79
CA GLY A 60 50.06 -22.65 21.98
C GLY A 60 49.70 -22.27 20.54
N THR A 61 49.37 -21.00 20.35
CA THR A 61 49.85 -20.22 19.21
C THR A 61 50.33 -18.86 19.70
N LEU A 62 51.55 -18.52 19.27
CA LEU A 62 52.29 -17.32 19.58
C LEU A 62 51.50 -16.06 19.24
N GLY A 63 51.61 -15.05 20.10
CA GLY A 63 50.94 -13.78 19.95
C GLY A 63 51.29 -13.09 18.64
N THR A 64 50.24 -12.66 17.94
CA THR A 64 50.24 -11.45 17.14
C THR A 64 49.26 -10.50 17.80
N ALA A 65 49.78 -9.35 18.25
CA ALA A 65 48.96 -8.26 18.71
C ALA A 65 47.96 -7.89 17.61
N HIS A 66 46.68 -8.07 17.85
CA HIS A 66 45.66 -7.37 17.08
C HIS A 66 45.53 -5.98 17.68
N GLU A 67 46.23 -5.04 17.07
CA GLU A 67 45.78 -3.66 16.98
C GLU A 67 44.31 -3.66 16.55
N SER A 68 43.55 -2.75 17.16
CA SER A 68 42.19 -2.41 16.79
C SER A 68 42.07 -2.19 15.28
N SER A 69 41.53 -3.17 14.56
CA SER A 69 41.04 -2.95 13.21
C SER A 69 39.80 -2.06 13.31
N GLU A 70 39.88 -0.88 12.72
CA GLU A 70 38.69 -0.07 12.43
C GLU A 70 37.64 -0.95 11.74
N ASP A 71 36.40 -0.86 12.22
CA ASP A 71 35.23 -1.56 11.72
C ASP A 71 34.94 -1.10 10.28
N SER A 72 35.53 -1.80 9.31
CA SER A 72 35.37 -1.54 7.87
C SER A 72 34.16 -2.27 7.28
N SER A 73 33.14 -2.55 8.09
CA SER A 73 31.86 -3.04 7.58
C SER A 73 31.09 -1.90 6.93
N LEU A 74 30.74 -2.06 5.64
CA LEU A 74 29.93 -1.13 4.87
C LEU A 74 28.57 -0.99 5.58
N LYS A 75 28.38 0.15 6.25
CA LYS A 75 27.15 0.47 6.96
C LYS A 75 26.12 0.99 5.97
N CYS A 76 25.05 0.22 5.76
CA CYS A 76 23.98 0.51 4.81
C CYS A 76 22.73 1.02 5.55
N LEU A 77 22.23 2.19 5.18
CA LEU A 77 20.94 2.70 5.64
C LEU A 77 19.87 2.41 4.58
N ILE A 78 18.79 1.75 4.99
CA ILE A 78 17.61 1.51 4.16
C ILE A 78 16.49 2.42 4.70
N LEU A 79 16.02 3.33 3.86
CA LEU A 79 14.92 4.23 4.14
C LEU A 79 13.70 3.81 3.36
N TYR A 80 12.55 3.77 4.01
CA TYR A 80 11.26 3.62 3.35
C TYR A 80 10.39 4.86 3.50
N ALA A 81 9.64 5.14 2.44
CA ALA A 81 8.60 6.15 2.35
C ALA A 81 7.33 5.48 1.81
N SER A 82 6.38 5.17 2.69
CA SER A 82 5.21 4.35 2.36
C SER A 82 3.91 4.88 2.93
N GLN A 83 2.90 5.00 2.07
CA GLN A 83 1.53 5.29 2.53
C GLN A 83 0.81 4.02 2.98
N THR A 84 0.75 3.00 2.12
CA THR A 84 -0.03 1.77 2.35
C THR A 84 0.79 0.60 2.91
N GLY A 85 2.13 0.72 2.95
CA GLY A 85 3.04 -0.31 3.48
C GLY A 85 3.88 -1.03 2.42
N ASN A 86 3.55 -0.93 1.12
CA ASN A 86 4.28 -1.63 0.05
C ASN A 86 5.79 -1.32 0.04
N ALA A 87 6.17 -0.05 0.13
CA ALA A 87 7.58 0.34 0.17
C ALA A 87 8.28 -0.13 1.46
N GLN A 88 7.55 -0.20 2.57
CA GLN A 88 8.06 -0.75 3.82
C GLN A 88 8.36 -2.25 3.69
N GLU A 89 7.46 -3.02 3.09
CA GLU A 89 7.65 -4.47 2.89
C GLU A 89 8.86 -4.80 2.02
N ILE A 90 9.06 -4.05 0.94
CA ILE A 90 10.26 -4.21 0.10
C ILE A 90 11.52 -3.88 0.91
N ALA A 91 11.49 -2.84 1.74
CA ALA A 91 12.61 -2.44 2.57
C ALA A 91 12.95 -3.47 3.66
N GLU A 92 11.94 -4.06 4.29
CA GLU A 92 12.07 -5.18 5.24
C GLU A 92 12.69 -6.42 4.55
N SER A 93 12.21 -6.76 3.35
CA SER A 93 12.75 -7.87 2.55
C SER A 93 14.21 -7.64 2.13
N LEU A 94 14.54 -6.41 1.70
CA LEU A 94 15.92 -6.02 1.36
C LEU A 94 16.83 -6.10 2.59
N GLN A 95 16.38 -5.61 3.75
CA GLN A 95 17.14 -5.70 5.00
C GLN A 95 17.46 -7.16 5.32
N GLN A 96 16.46 -8.04 5.31
CA GLN A 96 16.65 -9.46 5.60
C GLN A 96 17.64 -10.12 4.63
N SER A 97 17.58 -9.77 3.34
CA SER A 97 18.53 -10.26 2.33
C SER A 97 19.97 -9.81 2.60
N LEU A 98 20.18 -8.54 2.96
CA LEU A 98 21.51 -7.99 3.25
C LEU A 98 22.09 -8.51 4.57
N GLU A 99 21.29 -8.61 5.63
CA GLU A 99 21.71 -9.18 6.93
C GLU A 99 22.10 -10.65 6.79
N SER A 100 21.36 -11.42 5.99
CA SER A 100 21.69 -12.83 5.71
C SER A 100 23.03 -12.98 4.97
N SER A 101 23.46 -11.96 4.23
CA SER A 101 24.75 -11.90 3.53
C SER A 101 25.89 -11.34 4.41
N GLY A 102 25.58 -10.98 5.66
CA GLY A 102 26.55 -10.48 6.64
C GLY A 102 26.85 -8.98 6.57
N TYR A 103 26.00 -8.18 5.90
CA TYR A 103 26.14 -6.72 5.86
C TYR A 103 25.50 -6.06 7.09
N ASN A 104 26.04 -4.91 7.50
CA ASN A 104 25.52 -4.11 8.60
C ASN A 104 24.45 -3.13 8.08
N THR A 105 23.18 -3.48 8.24
CA THR A 105 22.05 -2.66 7.78
C THR A 105 21.29 -1.99 8.91
N VAL A 106 20.76 -0.81 8.64
CA VAL A 106 19.81 -0.10 9.50
C VAL A 106 18.58 0.22 8.66
N LEU A 107 17.40 -0.27 9.07
CA LEU A 107 16.11 0.07 8.47
C LEU A 107 15.42 1.16 9.30
N GLU A 108 15.10 2.31 8.69
CA GLU A 108 14.37 3.40 9.35
C GLU A 108 13.30 3.98 8.41
N SER A 109 12.16 4.43 8.96
CA SER A 109 11.23 5.29 8.22
C SER A 109 11.85 6.65 7.94
N THR A 110 11.48 7.26 6.81
CA THR A 110 11.82 8.66 6.51
C THR A 110 11.27 9.65 7.56
N LEU A 111 10.26 9.28 8.36
CA LEU A 111 9.79 10.09 9.50
C LEU A 111 10.81 10.19 10.65
N ASP A 112 11.62 9.15 10.83
CA ASP A 112 12.46 8.95 12.03
C ASP A 112 13.90 9.38 11.85
N ILE A 113 14.42 9.32 10.63
CA ILE A 113 15.80 9.67 10.34
C ILE A 113 16.06 11.16 10.53
N LYS A 114 17.20 11.49 11.15
CA LYS A 114 17.72 12.86 11.23
C LYS A 114 18.74 13.05 10.11
N LEU A 115 18.58 14.11 9.30
CA LEU A 115 19.49 14.46 8.19
C LEU A 115 20.98 14.39 8.56
N ALA A 116 21.35 14.83 9.77
CA ALA A 116 22.74 14.87 10.22
C ALA A 116 23.39 13.48 10.30
N ARG A 117 22.61 12.39 10.40
CA ARG A 117 23.08 11.00 10.45
C ARG A 117 23.37 10.42 9.07
N LEU A 118 22.90 11.04 7.97
CA LEU A 118 23.04 10.46 6.63
C LEU A 118 24.51 10.25 6.23
N LYS A 119 25.40 11.16 6.64
CA LYS A 119 26.85 11.08 6.39
C LYS A 119 27.55 9.94 7.13
N ASP A 120 26.90 9.33 8.12
CA ASP A 120 27.48 8.25 8.94
C ASP A 120 27.37 6.88 8.24
N TYR A 121 26.77 6.83 7.05
CA TYR A 121 26.53 5.62 6.27
C TYR A 121 27.32 5.66 4.96
N ALA A 122 27.81 4.50 4.53
CA ALA A 122 28.54 4.36 3.27
C ALA A 122 27.59 4.17 2.07
N LEU A 123 26.40 3.61 2.32
CA LEU A 123 25.35 3.39 1.33
C LEU A 123 23.99 3.80 1.91
N ILE A 124 23.21 4.53 1.13
CA ILE A 124 21.82 4.89 1.44
C ILE A 124 20.91 4.33 0.35
N VAL A 125 19.99 3.45 0.73
CA VAL A 125 18.96 2.92 -0.16
C VAL A 125 17.63 3.57 0.20
N VAL A 126 16.94 4.17 -0.77
CA VAL A 126 15.62 4.77 -0.55
C VAL A 126 14.58 4.03 -1.37
N ILE A 127 13.54 3.54 -0.70
CA ILE A 127 12.38 2.90 -1.33
C ILE A 127 11.17 3.79 -1.08
N ALA A 128 10.64 4.42 -2.13
CA ALA A 128 9.61 5.44 -2.01
C ALA A 128 8.40 5.16 -2.89
N SER A 129 7.22 5.14 -2.30
CA SER A 129 5.97 5.28 -3.06
C SER A 129 5.69 6.73 -3.41
N THR A 130 4.96 6.99 -4.49
CA THR A 130 4.43 8.31 -4.84
C THR A 130 2.90 8.31 -4.68
N HIS A 131 2.34 9.38 -4.10
CA HIS A 131 0.89 9.52 -3.88
C HIS A 131 0.31 10.69 -4.64
N GLY A 132 -0.96 10.57 -5.01
CA GLY A 132 -1.72 11.62 -5.69
C GLY A 132 -1.07 12.10 -6.97
N GLU A 133 -0.94 13.43 -7.10
CA GLU A 133 -0.33 14.08 -8.26
C GLU A 133 1.18 14.30 -8.05
N GLY A 134 1.91 13.24 -7.68
CA GLY A 134 3.37 13.30 -7.53
C GLY A 134 3.86 13.66 -6.13
N GLU A 135 3.00 13.66 -5.13
CA GLU A 135 3.32 14.05 -3.77
C GLU A 135 4.03 12.90 -3.02
N PRO A 136 5.01 13.20 -2.15
CA PRO A 136 5.59 12.19 -1.27
C PRO A 136 4.53 11.63 -0.30
N PRO A 137 4.66 10.37 0.13
CA PRO A 137 3.83 9.81 1.18
C PRO A 137 3.97 10.63 2.46
N ASP A 138 2.98 10.50 3.35
CA ASP A 138 2.92 11.32 4.56
C ASP A 138 4.12 11.17 5.48
N ASP A 139 4.74 10.00 5.43
CA ASP A 139 5.93 9.65 6.19
C ASP A 139 7.22 10.28 5.63
N ALA A 140 7.17 10.76 4.38
CA ALA A 140 8.31 11.31 3.66
C ALA A 140 8.30 12.83 3.52
N ILE A 141 7.19 13.53 3.73
CA ILE A 141 7.06 14.97 3.47
C ILE A 141 8.19 15.78 4.13
N ASP A 142 8.40 15.59 5.44
CA ASP A 142 9.44 16.35 6.16
C ASP A 142 10.85 16.02 5.68
N PHE A 143 11.11 14.75 5.38
CA PHE A 143 12.41 14.31 4.89
C PHE A 143 12.67 14.87 3.49
N TYR A 144 11.67 14.79 2.60
CA TYR A 144 11.67 15.40 1.28
C TYR A 144 12.00 16.89 1.33
N GLU A 145 11.26 17.68 2.13
CA GLU A 145 11.53 19.12 2.30
C GLU A 145 12.96 19.36 2.81
N ALA A 146 13.42 18.51 3.73
CA ALA A 146 14.70 18.71 4.38
C ALA A 146 15.90 18.36 3.47
N VAL A 147 15.83 17.27 2.69
CA VAL A 147 16.89 16.86 1.74
C VAL A 147 16.99 17.84 0.58
N VAL A 148 15.86 18.41 0.13
CA VAL A 148 15.84 19.45 -0.91
C VAL A 148 16.32 20.82 -0.39
N SER A 149 16.36 21.03 0.93
CA SER A 149 16.78 22.30 1.52
C SER A 149 18.31 22.49 1.54
N LYS A 150 18.77 23.75 1.53
CA LYS A 150 20.20 24.13 1.69
C LYS A 150 20.82 23.76 3.06
N LYS A 151 20.07 23.11 3.95
CA LYS A 151 20.52 22.73 5.31
C LYS A 151 20.99 21.27 5.40
N ALA A 152 20.92 20.50 4.32
CA ALA A 152 21.35 19.11 4.30
C ALA A 152 22.89 18.99 4.29
N PRO A 153 23.46 17.95 4.95
CA PRO A 153 24.90 17.72 4.96
C PRO A 153 25.39 17.30 3.57
N SER A 154 26.66 17.59 3.26
CA SER A 154 27.31 17.01 2.08
C SER A 154 27.52 15.51 2.29
N LEU A 155 27.20 14.73 1.25
CA LEU A 155 27.25 13.27 1.21
C LEU A 155 28.41 12.77 0.33
N ASN A 156 29.51 13.52 0.26
CA ASN A 156 30.68 13.15 -0.53
C ASN A 156 31.24 11.79 -0.07
N GLY A 157 31.37 10.85 -1.00
CA GLY A 157 31.84 9.49 -0.72
C GLY A 157 30.76 8.52 -0.23
N VAL A 158 29.51 8.97 -0.07
CA VAL A 158 28.35 8.12 0.16
C VAL A 158 27.80 7.67 -1.19
N LYS A 159 27.42 6.40 -1.30
CA LYS A 159 26.68 5.90 -2.46
C LYS A 159 25.19 5.86 -2.18
N HIS A 160 24.36 5.95 -3.21
CA HIS A 160 22.92 5.79 -3.06
C HIS A 160 22.30 4.86 -4.10
N ALA A 161 21.13 4.30 -3.78
CA ALA A 161 20.28 3.59 -4.71
C ALA A 161 18.82 3.94 -4.39
N VAL A 162 17.99 4.14 -5.42
CA VAL A 162 16.59 4.54 -5.22
C VAL A 162 15.67 3.63 -6.01
N LEU A 163 14.60 3.16 -5.36
CA LEU A 163 13.49 2.44 -5.99
C LEU A 163 12.20 3.22 -5.76
N GLY A 164 11.51 3.53 -6.85
CA GLY A 164 10.21 4.17 -6.86
C GLY A 164 9.08 3.17 -7.05
N LEU A 165 8.01 3.31 -6.27
CA LEU A 165 6.72 2.68 -6.53
C LEU A 165 5.73 3.76 -6.97
N GLY A 166 5.15 3.61 -8.15
CA GLY A 166 4.17 4.57 -8.65
C GLY A 166 3.15 3.92 -9.57
N ASP A 167 2.29 4.75 -10.14
CA ASP A 167 1.35 4.35 -11.18
C ASP A 167 1.55 5.24 -12.39
N SER A 168 1.94 4.63 -13.52
CA SER A 168 2.25 5.36 -14.75
C SER A 168 1.02 5.95 -15.45
N SER A 169 -0.19 5.67 -14.96
CA SER A 169 -1.44 6.33 -15.38
C SER A 169 -1.54 7.76 -14.85
N TYR A 170 -0.80 8.12 -13.80
CA TYR A 170 -0.75 9.46 -13.23
C TYR A 170 0.32 10.32 -13.92
N GLU A 171 0.13 11.65 -13.91
CA GLU A 171 1.06 12.59 -14.58
C GLU A 171 2.49 12.47 -14.05
N PHE A 172 2.62 12.33 -12.73
CA PHE A 172 3.87 12.39 -11.99
C PHE A 172 4.33 10.99 -11.54
N PHE A 173 4.48 10.09 -12.51
CA PHE A 173 4.92 8.71 -12.28
C PHE A 173 6.25 8.64 -11.51
N CYS A 174 6.29 7.94 -10.36
CA CYS A 174 7.46 7.79 -9.48
C CYS A 174 8.16 9.11 -9.08
N GLN A 175 7.41 10.22 -9.05
CA GLN A 175 8.00 11.56 -8.81
C GLN A 175 8.78 11.67 -7.50
N THR A 176 8.26 11.12 -6.40
CA THR A 176 8.96 11.12 -5.11
C THR A 176 10.34 10.45 -5.17
N ALA A 177 10.46 9.34 -5.89
CA ALA A 177 11.75 8.65 -6.07
C ALA A 177 12.72 9.47 -6.95
N LYS A 178 12.21 10.09 -8.02
CA LYS A 178 12.97 11.01 -8.88
C LYS A 178 13.56 12.18 -8.09
N ASP A 179 12.73 12.76 -7.22
CA ASP A 179 13.14 13.88 -6.40
C ASP A 179 14.17 13.48 -5.34
N PHE A 180 14.01 12.30 -4.72
CA PHE A 180 15.01 11.79 -3.78
C PHE A 180 16.36 11.52 -4.45
N GLU A 181 16.38 10.88 -5.62
CA GLU A 181 17.63 10.64 -6.35
C GLU A 181 18.31 11.96 -6.74
N SER A 182 17.55 12.91 -7.27
CA SER A 182 18.04 14.24 -7.63
C SER A 182 18.60 14.98 -6.42
N ALA A 183 17.91 14.93 -5.29
CA ALA A 183 18.34 15.59 -4.07
C ALA A 183 19.59 14.94 -3.45
N LEU A 184 19.65 13.60 -3.39
CA LEU A 184 20.84 12.87 -2.91
C LEU A 184 22.07 13.11 -3.79
N SER A 185 21.89 13.11 -5.11
CA SER A 185 22.95 13.44 -6.07
C SER A 185 23.41 14.89 -5.91
N GLY A 186 22.47 15.83 -5.72
CA GLY A 186 22.77 17.23 -5.44
C GLY A 186 23.56 17.47 -4.15
N LEU A 187 23.53 16.55 -3.20
CA LEU A 187 24.32 16.58 -1.96
C LEU A 187 25.73 15.97 -2.10
N GLY A 188 26.07 15.41 -3.27
CA GLY A 188 27.39 14.86 -3.59
C GLY A 188 27.52 13.35 -3.44
N SER A 189 26.41 12.62 -3.24
CA SER A 189 26.42 11.15 -3.27
C SER A 189 26.38 10.61 -4.70
N GLU A 190 26.93 9.41 -4.92
CA GLU A 190 27.00 8.78 -6.24
C GLU A 190 26.03 7.59 -6.35
N PRO A 191 25.31 7.43 -7.47
CA PRO A 191 24.42 6.28 -7.65
C PRO A 191 25.25 4.98 -7.75
N LEU A 192 24.90 3.98 -6.94
CA LEU A 192 25.49 2.64 -6.99
C LEU A 192 24.93 1.82 -8.16
N ILE A 193 23.62 1.92 -8.36
CA ILE A 193 22.88 1.34 -9.48
C ILE A 193 21.85 2.37 -9.97
N GLU A 194 21.33 2.18 -11.17
CA GLU A 194 20.30 3.04 -11.74
C GLU A 194 19.00 2.96 -10.92
N ARG A 195 18.31 4.11 -10.78
CA ARG A 195 16.99 4.17 -10.17
C ARG A 195 16.00 3.31 -10.95
N LEU A 196 15.21 2.52 -10.24
CA LEU A 196 14.09 1.79 -10.83
C LEU A 196 12.78 2.50 -10.51
N ASP A 197 12.01 2.85 -11.55
CA ASP A 197 10.66 3.38 -11.44
C ASP A 197 9.65 2.26 -11.71
N CYS A 198 9.12 1.64 -10.66
CA CYS A 198 8.19 0.51 -10.79
C CYS A 198 6.74 1.00 -10.95
N ASP A 199 5.99 0.27 -11.78
CA ASP A 199 4.53 0.42 -11.86
C ASP A 199 3.81 -0.50 -10.86
N VAL A 200 2.47 -0.54 -10.85
CA VAL A 200 1.65 -1.29 -9.87
C VAL A 200 1.94 -2.81 -9.84
N ASP A 201 2.51 -3.39 -10.90
CA ASP A 201 2.97 -4.79 -10.97
C ASP A 201 4.49 -4.91 -10.65
N TYR A 202 4.91 -4.27 -9.56
CA TYR A 202 6.34 -4.04 -9.27
C TYR A 202 7.12 -5.27 -8.83
N GLN A 203 6.48 -6.38 -8.45
CA GLN A 203 7.14 -7.43 -7.67
C GLN A 203 8.33 -8.06 -8.41
N GLN A 204 8.19 -8.41 -9.69
CA GLN A 204 9.26 -9.04 -10.46
C GLN A 204 10.40 -8.06 -10.77
N GLU A 205 10.07 -6.82 -11.13
CA GLU A 205 11.06 -5.77 -11.41
C GLU A 205 11.86 -5.44 -10.15
N THR A 206 11.18 -5.37 -9.01
CA THR A 206 11.78 -5.16 -7.68
C THR A 206 12.73 -6.29 -7.32
N LEU A 207 12.36 -7.55 -7.52
CA LEU A 207 13.23 -8.70 -7.25
C LEU A 207 14.51 -8.66 -8.11
N ASN A 208 14.37 -8.33 -9.38
CA ASN A 208 15.51 -8.19 -10.29
C ASN A 208 16.44 -7.06 -9.84
N TRP A 209 15.89 -5.92 -9.43
CA TRP A 209 16.65 -4.76 -8.95
C TRP A 209 17.34 -5.03 -7.61
N ILE A 210 16.67 -5.69 -6.66
CA ILE A 210 17.29 -6.12 -5.40
C ILE A 210 18.48 -7.04 -5.68
N THR A 211 18.32 -7.98 -6.62
CA THR A 211 19.41 -8.89 -7.02
C THR A 211 20.60 -8.11 -7.59
N GLN A 212 20.36 -7.11 -8.43
CA GLN A 212 21.40 -6.23 -8.97
C GLN A 212 22.08 -5.40 -7.86
N LEU A 213 21.30 -4.84 -6.94
CA LEU A 213 21.81 -4.06 -5.81
C LEU A 213 22.73 -4.89 -4.91
N VAL A 214 22.28 -6.09 -4.52
CA VAL A 214 23.07 -7.02 -3.69
C VAL A 214 24.36 -7.41 -4.41
N GLY A 215 24.30 -7.65 -5.72
CA GLY A 215 25.49 -7.89 -6.56
C GLY A 215 26.48 -6.72 -6.53
N ALA A 216 26.00 -5.49 -6.72
CA ALA A 216 26.83 -4.29 -6.69
C ALA A 216 27.44 -4.03 -5.30
N ILE A 217 26.72 -4.34 -4.22
CA ILE A 217 27.26 -4.26 -2.85
C ILE A 217 28.39 -5.28 -2.66
N ALA A 218 28.20 -6.50 -3.18
CA ALA A 218 29.21 -7.56 -3.09
C ALA A 218 30.52 -7.22 -3.83
N GLU A 219 30.48 -6.38 -4.87
CA GLU A 219 31.69 -5.86 -5.53
C GLU A 219 32.45 -4.84 -4.66
N LEU A 220 31.73 -4.06 -3.83
CA LEU A 220 32.34 -3.07 -2.93
C LEU A 220 32.92 -3.70 -1.68
N GLN A 221 32.21 -4.69 -1.13
CA GLN A 221 32.68 -5.49 -0.01
C GLN A 221 32.21 -6.93 -0.23
N PRO A 222 33.13 -7.89 -0.43
CA PRO A 222 32.74 -9.28 -0.59
C PRO A 222 32.00 -9.78 0.65
N PRO A 223 30.92 -10.56 0.48
CA PRO A 223 30.08 -11.02 1.60
C PRO A 223 30.91 -11.85 2.58
N VAL A 224 30.67 -11.65 3.87
CA VAL A 224 31.38 -12.35 4.96
C VAL A 224 30.87 -13.79 5.11
N SER A 225 29.73 -14.13 4.50
CA SER A 225 29.16 -15.47 4.46
C SER A 225 28.47 -15.75 3.12
N SER A 226 28.77 -16.90 2.51
CA SER A 226 28.11 -17.40 1.31
C SER A 226 27.09 -18.47 1.70
N ALA A 227 25.90 -18.07 2.13
CA ALA A 227 24.76 -18.97 2.26
C ALA A 227 23.68 -18.58 1.25
N PRO A 228 23.13 -19.53 0.47
CA PRO A 228 21.99 -19.23 -0.38
C PRO A 228 20.74 -19.03 0.48
N VAL A 229 20.05 -17.92 0.26
CA VAL A 229 18.77 -17.64 0.89
C VAL A 229 17.71 -18.50 0.20
N LEU A 230 17.21 -19.54 0.88
CA LEU A 230 15.94 -20.16 0.53
C LEU A 230 14.84 -19.29 1.13
N ALA A 231 14.18 -18.53 0.26
CA ALA A 231 12.91 -17.91 0.54
C ALA A 231 11.83 -18.97 0.82
N GLU A 232 10.73 -18.52 1.42
CA GLU A 232 9.46 -19.23 1.69
C GLU A 232 9.30 -19.83 3.08
N ASN A 233 8.94 -18.95 4.02
CA ASN A 233 7.87 -19.23 4.98
C ASN A 233 6.98 -17.98 5.06
N ILE A 234 6.31 -17.67 3.95
CA ILE A 234 5.22 -16.70 3.94
C ILE A 234 3.94 -17.52 4.06
N ILE A 235 3.11 -17.19 5.04
CA ILE A 235 1.73 -17.65 5.12
C ILE A 235 1.08 -17.24 3.80
N GLN A 236 0.99 -18.16 2.83
CA GLN A 236 0.31 -17.88 1.56
C GLN A 236 -1.17 -17.76 1.88
N PHE A 237 -1.68 -16.54 1.85
CA PHE A 237 -3.11 -16.33 1.65
C PHE A 237 -3.47 -16.98 0.31
N PRO A 238 -4.56 -17.77 0.23
CA PRO A 238 -4.86 -18.58 -0.95
C PRO A 238 -5.10 -17.76 -2.21
N TYR A 239 -5.44 -16.47 -2.05
CA TYR A 239 -5.73 -15.55 -3.14
C TYR A 239 -4.86 -14.29 -3.03
N SER A 240 -4.49 -13.77 -4.19
CA SER A 240 -3.62 -12.61 -4.38
C SER A 240 -4.10 -11.81 -5.58
N LYS A 241 -3.45 -10.69 -5.87
CA LYS A 241 -3.74 -9.90 -7.07
C LYS A 241 -3.62 -10.75 -8.35
N GLU A 242 -2.62 -11.62 -8.44
CA GLU A 242 -2.36 -12.48 -9.61
C GLU A 242 -3.27 -13.72 -9.65
N LYS A 243 -3.84 -14.10 -8.51
CA LYS A 243 -4.79 -15.21 -8.37
C LYS A 243 -5.99 -14.72 -7.54
N PRO A 244 -6.88 -13.91 -8.11
CA PRO A 244 -8.03 -13.38 -7.38
C PRO A 244 -9.04 -14.49 -7.09
N PHE A 245 -9.86 -14.27 -6.07
CA PHE A 245 -11.01 -15.11 -5.75
C PHE A 245 -12.22 -14.66 -6.58
N SER A 246 -12.92 -15.59 -7.20
CA SER A 246 -14.20 -15.32 -7.88
C SER A 246 -15.32 -15.35 -6.87
N ALA A 247 -15.78 -14.17 -6.47
CA ALA A 247 -16.81 -13.95 -5.46
C ALA A 247 -18.16 -13.61 -6.11
N THR A 248 -19.26 -13.93 -5.42
CA THR A 248 -20.62 -13.57 -5.87
C THR A 248 -21.02 -12.23 -5.28
N ILE A 249 -21.66 -11.36 -6.07
CA ILE A 249 -22.27 -10.12 -5.55
C ILE A 249 -23.60 -10.46 -4.90
N SER A 250 -23.69 -10.27 -3.59
CA SER A 250 -24.91 -10.52 -2.81
C SER A 250 -25.90 -9.36 -2.91
N ILE A 251 -25.41 -8.12 -2.79
CA ILE A 251 -26.26 -6.92 -2.76
C ILE A 251 -25.63 -5.81 -3.60
N ILE A 252 -26.47 -5.10 -4.37
CA ILE A 252 -26.13 -3.82 -5.01
C ILE A 252 -27.17 -2.78 -4.61
N GLN A 253 -26.87 -2.00 -3.58
CA GLN A 253 -27.81 -1.03 -3.02
C GLN A 253 -27.37 0.41 -3.33
N LYS A 254 -28.22 1.18 -4.02
CA LYS A 254 -28.05 2.65 -4.09
C LYS A 254 -28.37 3.26 -2.72
N LEU A 255 -27.41 3.99 -2.15
CA LEU A 255 -27.55 4.68 -0.86
C LEU A 255 -28.13 6.09 -0.99
N THR A 256 -27.85 6.76 -2.10
CA THR A 256 -28.35 8.11 -2.37
C THR A 256 -29.75 8.09 -2.97
N ALA A 257 -30.52 9.14 -2.72
CA ALA A 257 -31.84 9.32 -3.32
C ALA A 257 -31.74 9.61 -4.83
N PRO A 258 -32.81 9.38 -5.62
CA PRO A 258 -32.79 9.59 -7.07
C PRO A 258 -32.42 11.02 -7.53
N ASP A 259 -32.65 12.03 -6.70
CA ASP A 259 -32.38 13.44 -6.95
C ASP A 259 -31.03 13.92 -6.38
N SER A 260 -30.22 13.01 -5.84
CA SER A 260 -28.85 13.33 -5.45
C SER A 260 -28.00 13.71 -6.68
N ILE A 261 -27.05 14.62 -6.45
CA ILE A 261 -26.04 15.02 -7.43
C ILE A 261 -25.06 13.86 -7.73
N LYS A 262 -24.98 12.85 -6.84
CA LYS A 262 -24.07 11.72 -6.97
C LYS A 262 -24.77 10.40 -6.68
N ASP A 263 -24.38 9.39 -7.43
CA ASP A 263 -24.86 8.04 -7.22
C ASP A 263 -23.86 7.28 -6.33
N THR A 264 -24.16 7.14 -5.04
CA THR A 264 -23.34 6.33 -4.12
C THR A 264 -24.01 4.99 -3.87
N TYR A 265 -23.21 3.93 -3.92
CA TYR A 265 -23.64 2.55 -3.79
C TYR A 265 -22.94 1.85 -2.62
N HIS A 266 -23.67 0.91 -2.02
CA HIS A 266 -23.19 -0.11 -1.12
C HIS A 266 -23.27 -1.45 -1.82
N LEU A 267 -22.16 -2.18 -1.85
CA LEU A 267 -22.12 -3.54 -2.37
C LEU A 267 -21.68 -4.50 -1.27
N GLU A 268 -22.26 -5.69 -1.30
CA GLU A 268 -21.90 -6.83 -0.45
C GLU A 268 -21.46 -7.98 -1.34
N ILE A 269 -20.30 -8.55 -1.04
CA ILE A 269 -19.63 -9.56 -1.86
C ILE A 269 -19.37 -10.79 -0.98
N ASP A 270 -19.86 -11.94 -1.43
CA ASP A 270 -19.76 -13.22 -0.73
C ASP A 270 -18.34 -13.78 -0.80
N LEU A 271 -17.75 -13.99 0.38
CA LEU A 271 -16.44 -14.59 0.61
C LEU A 271 -16.54 -16.02 1.17
N ALA A 272 -17.73 -16.60 1.28
CA ALA A 272 -17.92 -17.94 1.82
C ALA A 272 -17.03 -18.97 1.12
N GLY A 273 -16.36 -19.81 1.91
CA GLY A 273 -15.47 -20.86 1.41
C GLY A 273 -14.16 -20.38 0.80
N SER A 274 -13.89 -19.07 0.71
CA SER A 274 -12.62 -18.54 0.19
C SER A 274 -11.46 -18.70 1.18
N GLY A 275 -11.75 -18.65 2.49
CA GLY A 275 -10.70 -18.53 3.50
C GLY A 275 -9.95 -17.19 3.46
N LEU A 276 -10.46 -16.21 2.70
CA LEU A 276 -10.00 -14.82 2.79
C LEU A 276 -10.31 -14.27 4.18
N SER A 277 -9.41 -13.45 4.68
CA SER A 277 -9.59 -12.71 5.92
C SER A 277 -9.16 -11.28 5.68
N TYR A 278 -9.83 -10.34 6.32
CA TYR A 278 -9.51 -8.92 6.25
C TYR A 278 -9.72 -8.29 7.62
N ARG A 279 -9.10 -7.14 7.84
CA ARG A 279 -9.26 -6.34 9.05
C ARG A 279 -9.80 -4.96 8.69
N PRO A 280 -10.52 -4.29 9.61
CA PRO A 280 -10.92 -2.90 9.42
C PRO A 280 -9.75 -2.03 8.95
N GLY A 281 -9.98 -1.26 7.90
CA GLY A 281 -8.98 -0.41 7.23
C GLY A 281 -8.17 -1.09 6.12
N ASP A 282 -8.38 -2.38 5.84
CA ASP A 282 -7.93 -3.01 4.60
C ASP A 282 -8.76 -2.53 3.39
N ALA A 283 -8.24 -2.77 2.20
CA ALA A 283 -8.93 -2.50 0.94
C ALA A 283 -9.26 -3.80 0.20
N LEU A 284 -10.31 -3.76 -0.60
CA LEU A 284 -10.68 -4.82 -1.54
C LEU A 284 -10.25 -4.40 -2.94
N GLY A 285 -9.38 -5.20 -3.54
CA GLY A 285 -9.03 -5.06 -4.95
C GLY A 285 -10.02 -5.80 -5.82
N VAL A 286 -10.60 -5.10 -6.79
CA VAL A 286 -11.62 -5.60 -7.70
C VAL A 286 -11.10 -5.54 -9.14
N TRP A 287 -11.14 -6.67 -9.84
CA TRP A 287 -10.94 -6.71 -11.29
C TRP A 287 -12.26 -6.40 -11.99
N ALA A 288 -12.28 -5.32 -12.76
CA ALA A 288 -13.45 -4.85 -13.48
C ALA A 288 -13.20 -4.89 -14.99
N ASP A 289 -14.18 -5.38 -15.73
CA ASP A 289 -14.10 -5.39 -17.19
C ASP A 289 -14.46 -4.01 -17.76
N ASN A 290 -13.94 -3.72 -18.96
CA ASN A 290 -14.33 -2.54 -19.71
C ASN A 290 -15.75 -2.66 -20.26
N ASP A 291 -16.39 -1.53 -20.53
CA ASP A 291 -17.70 -1.54 -21.18
C ASP A 291 -17.61 -2.05 -22.63
N LYS A 292 -18.49 -3.00 -22.96
CA LYS A 292 -18.59 -3.60 -24.30
C LYS A 292 -18.97 -2.56 -25.34
N ASP A 293 -19.80 -1.59 -24.97
CA ASP A 293 -20.21 -0.51 -25.88
C ASP A 293 -19.02 0.41 -26.20
N LEU A 294 -18.20 0.75 -25.19
CA LEU A 294 -16.95 1.51 -25.39
C LEU A 294 -15.95 0.74 -26.26
N VAL A 295 -15.77 -0.56 -26.01
CA VAL A 295 -14.90 -1.42 -26.84
C VAL A 295 -15.37 -1.43 -28.29
N ALA A 296 -16.67 -1.62 -28.53
CA ALA A 296 -17.26 -1.58 -29.86
C ALA A 296 -17.08 -0.21 -30.53
N GLU A 297 -17.23 0.89 -29.79
CA GLU A 297 -17.01 2.25 -30.29
C GLU A 297 -15.55 2.45 -30.75
N ILE A 298 -14.57 1.99 -29.98
CA ILE A 298 -13.14 2.07 -30.32
C ILE A 298 -12.81 1.25 -31.57
N LEU A 299 -13.28 -0.01 -31.64
CA LEU A 299 -13.03 -0.89 -32.77
C LEU A 299 -13.66 -0.34 -34.05
N SER A 300 -14.91 0.14 -33.96
CA SER A 300 -15.61 0.80 -35.06
C SER A 300 -14.88 2.06 -35.54
N ARG A 301 -14.42 2.90 -34.59
CA ARG A 301 -13.66 4.12 -34.89
C ARG A 301 -12.38 3.87 -35.68
N LEU A 302 -11.73 2.74 -35.41
CA LEU A 302 -10.49 2.34 -36.09
C LEU A 302 -10.72 1.41 -37.29
N SER A 303 -11.97 1.00 -37.54
CA SER A 303 -12.32 0.01 -38.57
C SER A 303 -11.56 -1.32 -38.40
N ILE A 304 -11.37 -1.74 -37.16
CA ILE A 304 -10.72 -3.01 -36.80
C ILE A 304 -11.78 -4.09 -36.61
N ASP A 305 -11.59 -5.26 -37.21
CA ASP A 305 -12.45 -6.43 -36.98
C ASP A 305 -12.24 -6.95 -35.55
N PRO A 306 -13.30 -7.05 -34.72
CA PRO A 306 -13.23 -7.55 -33.33
C PRO A 306 -12.52 -8.90 -33.17
N GLN A 307 -12.61 -9.76 -34.19
CA GLN A 307 -12.03 -11.12 -34.18
C GLN A 307 -10.58 -11.16 -34.69
N THR A 308 -9.98 -10.00 -34.97
CA THR A 308 -8.57 -9.93 -35.39
C THR A 308 -7.66 -10.51 -34.31
N SER A 309 -6.89 -11.54 -34.66
CA SER A 309 -5.93 -12.16 -33.75
C SER A 309 -4.69 -11.28 -33.58
N VAL A 310 -4.30 -11.04 -32.33
CA VAL A 310 -3.15 -10.22 -31.92
C VAL A 310 -2.36 -10.93 -30.84
N SER A 311 -1.06 -10.62 -30.73
CA SER A 311 -0.20 -11.15 -29.68
C SER A 311 -0.13 -10.22 -28.48
N PHE A 312 -0.39 -10.77 -27.29
CA PHE A 312 -0.21 -10.08 -26.01
C PHE A 312 0.50 -11.01 -25.03
N LYS A 313 1.62 -10.54 -24.46
CA LYS A 313 2.49 -11.34 -23.56
C LYS A 313 2.88 -12.73 -24.13
N GLY A 314 3.06 -12.82 -25.45
CA GLY A 314 3.46 -14.07 -26.14
C GLY A 314 2.31 -15.02 -26.47
N GLU A 315 1.08 -14.69 -26.10
CA GLU A 315 -0.13 -15.48 -26.39
C GLU A 315 -0.99 -14.80 -27.46
N GLY A 316 -1.73 -15.58 -28.24
CA GLY A 316 -2.70 -15.08 -29.22
C GLY A 316 -4.07 -14.88 -28.60
N HIS A 317 -4.64 -13.68 -28.77
CA HIS A 317 -5.97 -13.30 -28.27
C HIS A 317 -6.75 -12.57 -29.38
N SER A 318 -8.07 -12.48 -29.27
CA SER A 318 -8.84 -11.54 -30.11
C SER A 318 -8.63 -10.11 -29.58
N ILE A 319 -8.65 -9.11 -30.46
CA ILE A 319 -8.51 -7.71 -30.04
C ILE A 319 -9.67 -7.27 -29.13
N GLU A 320 -10.89 -7.75 -29.39
CA GLU A 320 -12.07 -7.50 -28.56
C GLU A 320 -11.89 -8.00 -27.13
N ASP A 321 -11.44 -9.26 -26.95
CA ASP A 321 -11.23 -9.84 -25.62
C ASP A 321 -10.13 -9.09 -24.85
N LEU A 322 -9.07 -8.64 -25.54
CA LEU A 322 -8.01 -7.86 -24.90
C LEU A 322 -8.50 -6.50 -24.43
N LEU A 323 -9.24 -5.78 -25.28
CA LEU A 323 -9.79 -4.47 -24.91
C LEU A 323 -10.86 -4.60 -23.82
N HIS A 324 -11.63 -5.69 -23.80
CA HIS A 324 -12.65 -5.90 -22.79
C HIS A 324 -12.05 -6.26 -21.42
N HIS A 325 -11.05 -7.16 -21.37
CA HIS A 325 -10.61 -7.78 -20.12
C HIS A 325 -9.19 -7.44 -19.66
N LYS A 326 -8.31 -6.96 -20.56
CA LYS A 326 -6.86 -6.96 -20.29
C LYS A 326 -6.15 -5.63 -20.52
N LEU A 327 -6.76 -4.67 -21.20
CA LEU A 327 -6.12 -3.40 -21.56
C LEU A 327 -6.88 -2.20 -20.99
N GLU A 328 -6.13 -1.18 -20.59
CA GLU A 328 -6.66 0.10 -20.12
C GLU A 328 -7.08 0.96 -21.32
N ILE A 329 -8.37 1.33 -21.36
CA ILE A 329 -8.96 2.15 -22.43
C ILE A 329 -9.71 3.39 -21.89
N THR A 330 -9.80 3.54 -20.57
CA THR A 330 -10.51 4.64 -19.92
C THR A 330 -9.54 5.71 -19.40
N LEU A 331 -8.45 5.30 -18.74
CA LEU A 331 -7.45 6.23 -18.21
C LEU A 331 -6.42 6.59 -19.28
N LEU A 332 -6.35 7.88 -19.59
CA LEU A 332 -5.33 8.43 -20.49
C LEU A 332 -4.04 8.70 -19.72
N ASN A 333 -2.90 8.40 -20.35
CA ASN A 333 -1.60 8.84 -19.88
C ASN A 333 -0.93 9.78 -20.88
N LYS A 334 -0.05 10.66 -20.39
CA LYS A 334 0.62 11.69 -21.20
C LYS A 334 1.43 11.11 -22.37
N GLY A 335 2.04 9.94 -22.16
CA GLY A 335 2.80 9.22 -23.19
C GLY A 335 1.94 8.79 -24.37
N LEU A 336 0.79 8.17 -24.09
CA LEU A 336 -0.19 7.75 -25.08
C LEU A 336 -0.69 8.94 -25.93
N ILE A 337 -1.01 10.07 -25.31
CA ILE A 337 -1.47 11.27 -26.03
C ILE A 337 -0.38 11.80 -26.96
N ARG A 338 0.89 11.82 -26.52
CA ARG A 338 2.03 12.23 -27.36
C ARG A 338 2.28 11.27 -28.51
N GLU A 339 2.14 9.97 -28.27
CA GLU A 339 2.27 8.96 -29.31
C GLU A 339 1.18 9.12 -30.38
N LEU A 340 -0.08 9.29 -29.96
CA LEU A 340 -1.20 9.59 -30.87
C LEU A 340 -0.99 10.90 -31.63
N SER A 341 -0.47 11.94 -30.98
CA SER A 341 -0.09 13.20 -31.65
C SER A 341 0.98 12.97 -32.73
N SER A 342 2.00 12.17 -32.43
CA SER A 342 3.09 11.88 -33.36
C SER A 342 2.62 11.08 -34.57
N LEU A 343 1.70 10.13 -34.38
CA LEU A 343 1.13 9.32 -35.46
C LEU A 343 0.13 10.12 -36.32
N SER A 344 -0.62 11.05 -35.72
CA SER A 344 -1.62 11.86 -36.42
C SER A 344 -1.07 13.15 -37.05
N GLY A 345 0.03 13.69 -36.51
CA GLY A 345 0.42 15.08 -36.74
C GLY A 345 -0.52 16.10 -36.09
N SER A 346 -1.35 15.69 -35.11
CA SER A 346 -2.33 16.58 -34.47
C SER A 346 -1.66 17.53 -33.48
N GLN A 347 -1.62 18.81 -33.85
CA GLN A 347 -1.14 19.88 -32.96
C GLN A 347 -2.00 19.99 -31.69
N LYS A 348 -3.31 19.74 -31.79
CA LYS A 348 -4.20 19.77 -30.62
C LYS A 348 -3.80 18.74 -29.56
N LEU A 349 -3.48 17.51 -29.98
CA LEU A 349 -3.03 16.48 -29.06
C LEU A 349 -1.65 16.81 -28.45
N LEU A 350 -0.78 17.48 -29.21
CA LEU A 350 0.50 17.97 -28.69
C LEU A 350 0.28 19.04 -27.61
N ASP A 351 -0.60 20.00 -27.87
CA ASP A 351 -0.93 21.08 -26.93
C ASP A 351 -1.59 20.52 -25.65
N ILE A 352 -2.47 19.52 -25.79
CA ILE A 352 -3.03 18.77 -24.66
C ILE A 352 -1.91 18.09 -23.88
N ALA A 353 -1.03 17.36 -24.55
CA ALA A 353 0.07 16.69 -23.87
C ALA A 353 1.03 17.66 -23.18
N ASP A 354 1.24 18.87 -23.68
CA ASP A 354 2.24 19.79 -23.09
C ASP A 354 1.65 20.71 -22.02
N THR A 355 0.42 21.18 -22.20
CA THR A 355 -0.18 22.21 -21.33
C THR A 355 -1.58 21.89 -20.82
N GLY A 356 -2.37 21.10 -21.56
CA GLY A 356 -3.78 20.83 -21.25
C GLY A 356 -4.05 19.50 -20.54
N TYR A 357 -3.02 18.72 -20.21
CA TYR A 357 -3.16 17.31 -19.84
C TYR A 357 -4.10 17.10 -18.65
N SER A 358 -3.84 17.76 -17.52
CA SER A 358 -4.55 17.53 -16.26
C SER A 358 -6.01 18.00 -16.29
N GLU A 359 -6.41 18.83 -17.25
CA GLU A 359 -7.80 19.22 -17.50
C GLU A 359 -8.49 18.23 -18.44
N TYR A 360 -7.80 17.85 -19.53
CA TYR A 360 -8.35 16.95 -20.55
C TYR A 360 -8.69 15.56 -20.00
N ILE A 361 -7.80 14.96 -19.20
CA ILE A 361 -7.99 13.59 -18.68
C ILE A 361 -9.14 13.46 -17.67
N ARG A 362 -9.74 14.57 -17.21
CA ARG A 362 -10.81 14.52 -16.20
C ARG A 362 -12.09 13.90 -16.73
N ASN A 363 -12.40 14.12 -18.00
CA ASN A 363 -13.64 13.68 -18.63
C ASN A 363 -13.44 13.13 -20.06
N HIS A 364 -12.21 12.81 -20.46
CA HIS A 364 -11.92 12.19 -21.75
C HIS A 364 -11.22 10.84 -21.58
N GLN A 365 -11.53 9.91 -22.48
CA GLN A 365 -10.99 8.55 -22.52
C GLN A 365 -10.27 8.28 -23.85
N LEU A 366 -9.77 7.06 -24.05
CA LEU A 366 -9.04 6.67 -25.27
C LEU A 366 -9.81 7.00 -26.55
N ILE A 367 -11.13 6.73 -26.56
CA ILE A 367 -11.98 6.98 -27.72
C ILE A 367 -11.95 8.45 -28.17
N ASP A 368 -11.92 9.39 -27.22
CA ASP A 368 -11.93 10.82 -27.50
C ASP A 368 -10.58 11.27 -28.07
N ALA A 369 -9.48 10.76 -27.50
CA ALA A 369 -8.15 10.99 -28.03
C ALA A 369 -7.99 10.42 -29.46
N LEU A 370 -8.57 9.24 -29.74
CA LEU A 370 -8.58 8.64 -31.07
C LEU A 370 -9.43 9.44 -32.07
N LYS A 371 -10.56 10.00 -31.63
CA LYS A 371 -11.39 10.91 -32.45
C LYS A 371 -10.59 12.14 -32.87
N LEU A 372 -9.86 12.78 -31.96
CA LEU A 372 -8.98 13.92 -32.23
C LEU A 372 -7.76 13.57 -33.09
N ALA A 373 -7.17 12.38 -32.89
CA ALA A 373 -6.01 11.92 -33.64
C ALA A 373 -6.36 11.68 -35.11
N ASN A 374 -7.55 11.12 -35.37
CA ASN A 374 -7.96 10.72 -36.71
C ASN A 374 -6.94 9.86 -37.46
N VAL A 375 -6.39 8.89 -36.75
CA VAL A 375 -5.38 7.94 -37.25
C VAL A 375 -6.02 6.63 -37.72
N THR A 376 -5.31 5.92 -38.59
CA THR A 376 -5.56 4.51 -38.87
C THR A 376 -4.51 3.69 -38.11
N LEU A 377 -4.95 2.75 -37.28
CA LEU A 377 -4.07 1.87 -36.51
C LEU A 377 -4.37 0.41 -36.87
N GLN A 378 -3.32 -0.41 -36.96
CA GLN A 378 -3.50 -1.87 -36.98
C GLN A 378 -3.79 -2.38 -35.57
N ALA A 379 -4.52 -3.49 -35.44
CA ALA A 379 -4.88 -4.07 -34.15
C ALA A 379 -3.66 -4.31 -33.24
N GLN A 380 -2.56 -4.83 -33.79
CA GLN A 380 -1.34 -5.07 -33.01
C GLN A 380 -0.68 -3.78 -32.51
N GLN A 381 -0.75 -2.69 -33.29
CA GLN A 381 -0.21 -1.39 -32.89
C GLN A 381 -1.02 -0.83 -31.72
N LEU A 382 -2.36 -0.93 -31.78
CA LEU A 382 -3.22 -0.52 -30.67
C LEU A 382 -2.85 -1.25 -29.38
N VAL A 383 -2.70 -2.58 -29.41
CA VAL A 383 -2.31 -3.38 -28.23
C VAL A 383 -0.97 -2.94 -27.65
N GLN A 384 0.00 -2.57 -28.49
CA GLN A 384 1.33 -2.14 -28.05
C GLN A 384 1.34 -0.77 -27.38
N MET A 385 0.38 0.11 -27.73
CA MET A 385 0.24 1.44 -27.15
C MET A 385 -0.49 1.43 -25.79
N LEU A 386 -1.34 0.43 -25.57
CA LEU A 386 -2.18 0.35 -24.37
C LEU A 386 -1.48 -0.36 -23.22
N LYS A 387 -1.75 0.11 -22.02
CA LYS A 387 -1.24 -0.51 -20.79
C LYS A 387 -2.12 -1.69 -20.38
N PRO A 388 -1.57 -2.69 -19.66
CA PRO A 388 -2.37 -3.70 -19.01
C PRO A 388 -3.38 -3.07 -18.04
N LEU A 389 -4.55 -3.68 -17.98
CA LEU A 389 -5.59 -3.29 -17.05
C LEU A 389 -5.18 -3.58 -15.60
N LYS A 390 -5.60 -2.71 -14.67
CA LYS A 390 -5.27 -2.82 -13.24
C LYS A 390 -6.54 -2.95 -12.40
N PRO A 391 -6.50 -3.67 -11.27
CA PRO A 391 -7.64 -3.75 -10.37
C PRO A 391 -7.87 -2.42 -9.64
N ARG A 392 -9.12 -2.15 -9.27
CA ARG A 392 -9.48 -0.96 -8.48
C ARG A 392 -9.59 -1.32 -7.00
N LEU A 393 -8.93 -0.54 -6.16
CA LEU A 393 -9.00 -0.68 -4.70
C LEU A 393 -10.18 0.12 -4.14
N TYR A 394 -10.89 -0.49 -3.19
CA TYR A 394 -11.97 0.13 -2.41
C TYR A 394 -11.73 -0.11 -0.93
N SER A 395 -11.79 0.94 -0.11
CA SER A 395 -11.73 0.78 1.35
C SER A 395 -12.89 -0.09 1.83
N ILE A 396 -12.60 -1.15 2.57
CA ILE A 396 -13.61 -2.09 3.04
C ILE A 396 -14.52 -1.39 4.07
N SER A 397 -15.83 -1.52 3.87
CA SER A 397 -16.87 -0.89 4.71
C SER A 397 -17.60 -1.82 5.66
N SER A 398 -17.09 -3.03 5.86
CA SER A 398 -17.56 -4.02 6.84
C SER A 398 -16.47 -4.45 7.81
N SER A 399 -16.85 -4.98 8.97
CA SER A 399 -15.98 -5.81 9.80
C SER A 399 -16.29 -7.29 9.58
N ILE A 400 -15.25 -8.12 9.53
CA ILE A 400 -15.39 -9.58 9.43
C ILE A 400 -16.00 -10.20 10.69
N ASP A 401 -15.87 -9.56 11.86
CA ASP A 401 -16.46 -10.05 13.10
C ASP A 401 -17.98 -9.85 13.14
N GLU A 402 -18.47 -8.84 12.42
CA GLU A 402 -19.90 -8.58 12.22
C GLU A 402 -20.44 -9.34 10.99
N ASN A 403 -19.63 -9.48 9.93
CA ASN A 403 -20.00 -10.11 8.66
C ASN A 403 -18.93 -11.16 8.24
N PRO A 404 -18.96 -12.39 8.82
CA PRO A 404 -17.88 -13.36 8.68
C PRO A 404 -17.67 -13.92 7.27
N GLU A 405 -18.72 -13.91 6.44
CA GLU A 405 -18.71 -14.50 5.10
C GLU A 405 -18.85 -13.44 4.01
N GLU A 406 -18.81 -12.15 4.35
CA GLU A 406 -19.06 -11.08 3.39
C GLU A 406 -18.02 -9.97 3.52
N VAL A 407 -17.74 -9.29 2.41
CA VAL A 407 -16.98 -8.05 2.38
C VAL A 407 -17.80 -6.97 1.70
N HIS A 408 -17.84 -5.80 2.32
CA HIS A 408 -18.67 -4.70 1.86
C HIS A 408 -17.77 -3.59 1.34
N ILE A 409 -18.23 -2.91 0.28
CA ILE A 409 -17.58 -1.72 -0.25
C ILE A 409 -18.60 -0.60 -0.42
N THR A 410 -18.10 0.64 -0.42
CA THR A 410 -18.91 1.84 -0.64
C THR A 410 -18.25 2.67 -1.73
N LEU A 411 -18.95 2.93 -2.83
CA LEU A 411 -18.37 3.61 -3.99
C LEU A 411 -19.34 4.60 -4.62
N ASN A 412 -18.80 5.60 -5.31
CA ASN A 412 -19.58 6.44 -6.21
C ASN A 412 -19.56 5.82 -7.62
N HIS A 413 -20.71 5.83 -8.28
CA HIS A 413 -20.79 5.72 -9.73
C HIS A 413 -20.16 6.98 -10.34
N LEU A 414 -19.18 6.78 -11.24
CA LEU A 414 -18.51 7.88 -11.93
C LEU A 414 -19.07 7.97 -13.34
N GLU A 415 -19.62 9.13 -13.64
CA GLU A 415 -20.24 9.48 -14.90
C GLU A 415 -19.94 10.96 -15.17
N ASP A 416 -19.37 11.23 -16.33
CA ASP A 416 -19.11 12.59 -16.82
C ASP A 416 -19.56 12.71 -18.27
N GLU A 417 -19.92 13.91 -18.69
CA GLU A 417 -20.29 14.21 -20.08
C GLU A 417 -19.22 15.10 -20.71
N ASN A 418 -18.85 14.78 -21.95
CA ASN A 418 -18.00 15.61 -22.78
C ASN A 418 -18.67 15.86 -24.15
N GLU A 419 -17.97 16.57 -25.03
CA GLU A 419 -18.46 16.95 -26.37
C GLU A 419 -18.79 15.72 -27.25
N ASP A 420 -18.16 14.58 -26.96
CA ASP A 420 -18.26 13.33 -27.69
C ASP A 420 -19.20 12.30 -27.01
N GLY A 421 -19.84 12.67 -25.89
CA GLY A 421 -20.84 11.86 -25.18
C GLY A 421 -20.52 11.57 -23.71
N THR A 422 -21.29 10.66 -23.12
CA THR A 422 -21.12 10.24 -21.73
C THR A 422 -19.95 9.27 -21.58
N ARG A 423 -19.14 9.48 -20.55
CA ARG A 423 -17.99 8.64 -20.19
C ARG A 423 -18.18 8.13 -18.76
N TYR A 424 -17.89 6.86 -18.58
CA TYR A 424 -18.06 6.18 -17.30
C TYR A 424 -16.72 5.78 -16.70
N GLY A 425 -16.59 5.87 -15.39
CA GLY A 425 -15.48 5.23 -14.69
C GLY A 425 -15.62 3.71 -14.80
N GLN A 426 -14.58 3.04 -15.32
CA GLN A 426 -14.61 1.60 -15.62
C GLN A 426 -15.14 0.75 -14.45
N ALA A 427 -14.42 0.73 -13.33
CA ALA A 427 -14.77 -0.15 -12.22
C ALA A 427 -16.10 0.22 -11.54
N SER A 428 -16.41 1.51 -11.43
CA SER A 428 -17.67 1.93 -10.82
C SER A 428 -18.88 1.64 -11.71
N HIS A 429 -18.74 1.75 -13.03
CA HIS A 429 -19.81 1.40 -13.97
C HIS A 429 -20.01 -0.10 -14.10
N PHE A 430 -18.93 -0.86 -14.18
CA PHE A 430 -18.95 -2.33 -14.13
C PHE A 430 -19.76 -2.82 -12.91
N LEU A 431 -19.38 -2.34 -11.71
CA LEU A 431 -19.99 -2.78 -10.46
C LEU A 431 -21.45 -2.34 -10.25
N THR A 432 -21.86 -1.17 -10.77
CA THR A 432 -23.19 -0.61 -10.43
C THR A 432 -24.20 -0.63 -11.57
N ARG A 433 -23.78 -0.85 -12.82
CA ARG A 433 -24.66 -0.80 -14.01
C ARG A 433 -24.60 -2.07 -14.85
N GLN A 434 -23.47 -2.78 -14.86
CA GLN A 434 -23.29 -3.96 -15.71
C GLN A 434 -23.51 -5.27 -14.94
N LEU A 435 -23.16 -5.30 -13.67
CA LEU A 435 -23.43 -6.44 -12.79
C LEU A 435 -24.79 -6.35 -12.11
N SER A 436 -25.37 -7.51 -11.86
CA SER A 436 -26.57 -7.74 -11.06
C SER A 436 -26.24 -8.60 -9.84
N GLU A 437 -27.13 -8.60 -8.85
CA GLU A 437 -27.06 -9.53 -7.71
C GLU A 437 -27.05 -10.97 -8.23
N GLY A 438 -26.11 -11.78 -7.74
CA GLY A 438 -25.84 -13.14 -8.20
C GLY A 438 -24.73 -13.26 -9.26
N ASP A 439 -24.26 -12.15 -9.83
CA ASP A 439 -23.12 -12.17 -10.76
C ASP A 439 -21.78 -12.34 -10.03
N ILE A 440 -20.75 -12.74 -10.78
CA ILE A 440 -19.42 -13.04 -10.27
C ILE A 440 -18.47 -11.88 -10.51
N VAL A 441 -17.66 -11.56 -9.51
CA VAL A 441 -16.58 -10.57 -9.57
C VAL A 441 -15.29 -11.14 -9.00
N ASN A 442 -14.16 -10.82 -9.62
CA ASN A 442 -12.85 -11.28 -9.16
C ASN A 442 -12.25 -10.28 -8.17
N VAL A 443 -11.94 -10.75 -6.96
CA VAL A 443 -11.50 -9.91 -5.85
C VAL A 443 -10.28 -10.46 -5.11
N TYR A 444 -9.55 -9.59 -4.44
CA TYR A 444 -8.51 -9.95 -3.47
C TYR A 444 -8.46 -8.91 -2.34
N VAL A 445 -7.92 -9.29 -1.19
CA VAL A 445 -7.72 -8.37 -0.07
C VAL A 445 -6.33 -7.74 -0.17
N ASP A 446 -6.28 -6.42 -0.12
CA ASP A 446 -5.07 -5.62 0.01
C ASP A 446 -4.92 -5.17 1.47
N HIS A 447 -3.91 -5.69 2.15
CA HIS A 447 -3.72 -5.45 3.57
C HIS A 447 -2.97 -4.14 3.83
N ASN A 448 -3.61 -3.22 4.55
CA ASN A 448 -3.01 -1.93 4.88
C ASN A 448 -2.40 -1.95 6.29
N LYS A 449 -1.08 -1.82 6.43
CA LYS A 449 -0.43 -1.80 7.76
C LYS A 449 -0.63 -0.48 8.53
N ASN A 450 -0.90 0.60 7.81
CA ASN A 450 -0.82 1.97 8.33
C ASN A 450 -2.18 2.59 8.66
N PHE A 451 -3.29 1.93 8.29
CA PHE A 451 -4.65 2.36 8.60
C PHE A 451 -5.40 1.29 9.42
N LYS A 452 -5.24 1.32 10.75
CA LYS A 452 -5.77 0.30 11.67
C LYS A 452 -6.37 0.90 12.93
N LEU A 453 -7.38 0.21 13.46
CA LEU A 453 -7.94 0.50 14.77
C LEU A 453 -6.90 0.38 15.88
N PRO A 454 -6.97 1.24 16.92
CA PRO A 454 -6.15 1.09 18.10
C PRO A 454 -6.77 0.07 19.06
N SER A 455 -6.14 -0.14 20.22
CA SER A 455 -6.75 -0.93 21.28
C SER A 455 -8.15 -0.41 21.67
N SER A 456 -9.05 -1.33 22.04
CA SER A 456 -10.49 -1.07 22.20
C SER A 456 -10.85 -0.07 23.32
N ASP A 457 -9.90 0.28 24.19
CA ASP A 457 -10.03 1.31 25.23
C ASP A 457 -9.77 2.74 24.72
N LYS A 458 -9.09 2.89 23.57
CA LYS A 458 -8.70 4.21 23.05
C LYS A 458 -9.84 4.89 22.32
N ALA A 459 -9.93 6.20 22.49
CA ALA A 459 -10.88 7.02 21.77
C ALA A 459 -10.41 7.26 20.33
N ILE A 460 -11.37 7.36 19.39
CA ILE A 460 -11.09 7.63 17.98
C ILE A 460 -11.93 8.81 17.47
N ILE A 461 -11.30 9.65 16.65
CA ILE A 461 -11.93 10.73 15.88
C ILE A 461 -11.79 10.34 14.41
N MET A 462 -12.90 10.27 13.71
CA MET A 462 -13.01 9.80 12.33
C MET A 462 -13.53 10.95 11.47
N VAL A 463 -12.82 11.32 10.40
CA VAL A 463 -13.22 12.38 9.47
C VAL A 463 -13.35 11.80 8.08
N GLY A 464 -14.59 11.58 7.62
CA GLY A 464 -14.87 10.85 6.39
C GLY A 464 -16.10 11.38 5.66
N PRO A 465 -15.98 12.46 4.87
CA PRO A 465 -17.08 12.91 4.02
C PRO A 465 -17.27 12.02 2.78
N GLY A 466 -18.52 11.90 2.32
CA GLY A 466 -18.89 11.10 1.15
C GLY A 466 -18.51 9.63 1.33
N THR A 467 -17.86 9.05 0.32
CA THR A 467 -17.37 7.65 0.36
C THR A 467 -16.26 7.43 1.39
N GLY A 468 -15.65 8.49 1.93
CA GLY A 468 -14.69 8.38 3.05
C GLY A 468 -15.30 7.83 4.34
N ILE A 469 -16.61 7.63 4.41
CA ILE A 469 -17.27 6.91 5.50
C ILE A 469 -16.96 5.41 5.49
N ALA A 470 -16.55 4.84 4.35
CA ALA A 470 -16.38 3.41 4.14
C ALA A 470 -15.60 2.72 5.27
N PRO A 471 -14.31 3.05 5.53
CA PRO A 471 -13.57 2.37 6.58
C PRO A 471 -14.11 2.69 7.99
N PHE A 472 -14.80 3.81 8.18
CA PHE A 472 -15.37 4.17 9.48
C PHE A 472 -16.62 3.37 9.83
N ARG A 473 -17.38 2.93 8.82
CA ARG A 473 -18.43 1.92 9.03
C ARG A 473 -17.82 0.61 9.52
N SER A 474 -16.76 0.13 8.86
CA SER A 474 -15.99 -1.05 9.30
C SER A 474 -15.46 -0.90 10.73
N PHE A 475 -14.91 0.27 11.06
CA PHE A 475 -14.38 0.56 12.39
C PHE A 475 -15.47 0.50 13.48
N LEU A 476 -16.65 1.06 13.21
CA LEU A 476 -17.77 1.04 14.15
C LEU A 476 -18.29 -0.39 14.34
N GLN A 477 -18.45 -1.16 13.27
CA GLN A 477 -18.86 -2.56 13.37
C GLN A 477 -17.89 -3.40 14.20
N GLN A 478 -16.59 -3.28 13.94
CA GLN A 478 -15.57 -3.97 14.75
C GLN A 478 -15.67 -3.60 16.23
N ARG A 479 -15.83 -2.30 16.52
CA ARG A 479 -15.90 -1.81 17.90
C ARG A 479 -17.20 -2.22 18.60
N GLU A 480 -18.28 -2.43 17.85
CA GLU A 480 -19.52 -3.02 18.38
C GLU A 480 -19.31 -4.49 18.74
N ALA A 481 -18.72 -5.28 17.81
CA ALA A 481 -18.43 -6.69 18.01
C ALA A 481 -17.47 -6.94 19.20
N GLU A 482 -16.45 -6.10 19.36
CA GLU A 482 -15.49 -6.17 20.47
C GLU A 482 -16.02 -5.58 21.79
N GLN A 483 -17.21 -4.98 21.79
CA GLN A 483 -17.75 -4.22 22.92
C GLN A 483 -16.75 -3.16 23.43
N ALA A 484 -16.14 -2.44 22.49
CA ALA A 484 -15.08 -1.49 22.76
C ALA A 484 -15.55 -0.37 23.71
N LYS A 485 -14.71 -0.02 24.68
CA LYS A 485 -15.01 0.99 25.71
C LYS A 485 -14.59 2.40 25.32
N GLY A 486 -13.67 2.52 24.36
CA GLY A 486 -13.18 3.80 23.90
C GLY A 486 -14.25 4.56 23.13
N ARG A 487 -14.28 5.88 23.31
CA ARG A 487 -15.27 6.76 22.67
C ARG A 487 -15.05 6.88 21.17
N ASN A 488 -16.14 7.02 20.41
CA ASN A 488 -16.11 7.15 18.95
C ASN A 488 -16.74 8.49 18.54
N TRP A 489 -16.03 9.27 17.71
CA TRP A 489 -16.55 10.52 17.17
C TRP A 489 -16.40 10.53 15.64
N LEU A 490 -17.51 10.67 14.94
CA LEU A 490 -17.54 10.78 13.48
C LEU A 490 -17.84 12.21 13.01
N PHE A 491 -17.01 12.74 12.12
CA PHE A 491 -17.28 13.91 11.30
C PHE A 491 -17.64 13.43 9.89
N PHE A 492 -18.91 13.57 9.53
CA PHE A 492 -19.44 13.17 8.23
C PHE A 492 -19.90 14.39 7.43
N GLY A 493 -19.80 14.33 6.10
CA GLY A 493 -20.36 15.38 5.26
C GLY A 493 -20.70 14.90 3.87
N ASN A 494 -21.73 15.49 3.27
CA ASN A 494 -22.16 15.24 1.89
C ASN A 494 -22.94 16.47 1.33
N PRO A 495 -23.45 16.47 0.09
CA PRO A 495 -24.23 17.61 -0.43
C PRO A 495 -25.45 17.97 0.41
N ASN A 496 -26.42 17.07 0.58
CA ASN A 496 -27.71 17.38 1.16
C ASN A 496 -28.17 16.34 2.20
N PHE A 497 -28.89 16.78 3.23
CA PHE A 497 -29.36 15.88 4.31
C PHE A 497 -30.34 14.81 3.81
N ASN A 498 -31.30 15.18 2.97
CA ASN A 498 -32.39 14.28 2.57
C ASN A 498 -32.00 13.26 1.50
N THR A 499 -30.96 13.56 0.71
CA THR A 499 -30.63 12.80 -0.50
C THR A 499 -29.27 12.10 -0.40
N ASP A 500 -28.40 12.54 0.50
CA ASP A 500 -27.00 12.14 0.54
C ASP A 500 -26.52 11.64 1.92
N PHE A 501 -27.41 11.45 2.89
CA PHE A 501 -27.00 10.97 4.21
C PHE A 501 -26.78 9.45 4.21
N LEU A 502 -25.57 9.05 3.78
CA LEU A 502 -25.13 7.66 3.73
C LEU A 502 -25.25 6.98 5.10
N TYR A 503 -25.77 5.75 5.12
CA TYR A 503 -25.91 4.92 6.32
C TYR A 503 -26.66 5.59 7.50
N GLN A 504 -27.57 6.52 7.20
CA GLN A 504 -28.26 7.33 8.22
C GLN A 504 -28.86 6.48 9.36
N THR A 505 -29.60 5.42 9.03
CA THR A 505 -30.26 4.57 10.04
C THR A 505 -29.27 3.81 10.91
N GLU A 506 -28.18 3.30 10.32
CA GLU A 506 -27.10 2.60 11.03
C GLU A 506 -26.37 3.55 11.99
N LEU A 507 -26.01 4.75 11.53
CA LEU A 507 -25.37 5.77 12.37
C LEU A 507 -26.28 6.24 13.52
N GLN A 508 -27.58 6.40 13.27
CA GLN A 508 -28.54 6.72 14.33
C GLN A 508 -28.67 5.60 15.36
N LYS A 509 -28.64 4.33 14.93
CA LYS A 509 -28.62 3.17 15.84
C LYS A 509 -27.37 3.21 16.72
N HIS A 510 -26.19 3.44 16.15
CA HIS A 510 -24.94 3.51 16.92
C HIS A 510 -24.90 4.70 17.88
N LEU A 511 -25.47 5.86 17.51
CA LEU A 511 -25.60 7.00 18.40
C LEU A 511 -26.52 6.68 19.58
N LYS A 512 -27.64 5.98 19.33
CA LYS A 512 -28.60 5.57 20.36
C LYS A 512 -28.06 4.48 21.29
N SER A 513 -27.26 3.54 20.76
CA SER A 513 -26.62 2.49 21.59
C SER A 513 -25.47 3.03 22.44
N GLY A 514 -24.96 4.21 22.11
CA GLY A 514 -23.80 4.81 22.78
C GLY A 514 -22.46 4.37 22.21
N LEU A 515 -22.45 3.46 21.22
CA LEU A 515 -21.25 3.11 20.46
C LEU A 515 -20.66 4.36 19.81
N LEU A 516 -21.46 5.08 19.02
CA LEU A 516 -21.06 6.37 18.49
C LEU A 516 -21.32 7.43 19.55
N THR A 517 -20.26 7.88 20.21
CA THR A 517 -20.37 8.87 21.30
C THR A 517 -20.81 10.23 20.77
N LYS A 518 -20.35 10.60 19.57
CA LYS A 518 -20.69 11.87 18.95
C LYS A 518 -20.65 11.77 17.42
N ILE A 519 -21.52 12.53 16.77
CA ILE A 519 -21.51 12.72 15.32
C ILE A 519 -21.69 14.20 15.00
N ASP A 520 -20.85 14.72 14.11
CA ASP A 520 -20.96 16.06 13.55
C ASP A 520 -21.14 15.97 12.03
N ILE A 521 -22.21 16.58 11.53
CA ILE A 521 -22.64 16.46 10.13
C ILE A 521 -22.49 17.79 9.38
N ALA A 522 -21.99 17.72 8.15
CA ALA A 522 -21.78 18.86 7.26
C ALA A 522 -22.47 18.65 5.91
N PHE A 523 -23.58 19.37 5.69
CA PHE A 523 -24.28 19.37 4.39
C PHE A 523 -23.94 20.63 3.62
N SER A 524 -23.25 20.47 2.49
CA SER A 524 -22.67 21.60 1.77
C SER A 524 -23.66 22.37 0.89
N ARG A 525 -24.86 21.84 0.66
CA ARG A 525 -25.87 22.37 -0.28
C ARG A 525 -27.24 22.66 0.35
N ASP A 526 -27.43 22.41 1.65
CA ASP A 526 -28.71 22.67 2.34
C ASP A 526 -28.94 24.16 2.67
N GLN A 527 -27.91 24.99 2.50
CA GLN A 527 -27.96 26.43 2.73
C GLN A 527 -27.03 27.19 1.77
N GLU A 528 -27.19 28.52 1.67
CA GLU A 528 -26.39 29.36 0.77
C GLU A 528 -24.87 29.27 1.05
N GLN A 529 -24.50 29.22 2.33
CA GLN A 529 -23.10 29.09 2.76
C GLN A 529 -22.69 27.62 2.82
N LYS A 530 -21.66 27.24 2.06
CA LYS A 530 -21.15 25.87 2.06
C LYS A 530 -20.55 25.53 3.43
N ILE A 531 -21.04 24.46 4.04
CA ILE A 531 -20.52 23.91 5.30
C ILE A 531 -19.85 22.57 5.01
N TYR A 532 -18.59 22.44 5.41
CA TYR A 532 -17.79 21.23 5.25
C TYR A 532 -17.30 20.67 6.60
N VAL A 533 -16.68 19.49 6.57
CA VAL A 533 -16.20 18.80 7.79
C VAL A 533 -15.14 19.61 8.55
N GLN A 534 -14.29 20.34 7.83
CA GLN A 534 -13.29 21.25 8.39
C GLN A 534 -13.92 22.42 9.15
N ASP A 535 -15.12 22.87 8.77
CA ASP A 535 -15.87 23.88 9.54
C ASP A 535 -16.41 23.30 10.84
N ARG A 536 -16.91 22.06 10.80
CA ARG A 536 -17.34 21.33 12.01
C ARG A 536 -16.19 21.05 12.96
N LEU A 537 -15.01 20.74 12.43
CA LEU A 537 -13.79 20.61 13.23
C LEU A 537 -13.43 21.93 13.92
N ARG A 538 -13.47 23.07 13.21
CA ARG A 538 -13.23 24.40 13.80
C ARG A 538 -14.25 24.73 14.89
N GLN A 539 -15.53 24.45 14.67
CA GLN A 539 -16.59 24.67 15.66
C GLN A 539 -16.39 23.85 16.93
N ASN A 540 -15.79 22.66 16.80
CA ASN A 540 -15.54 21.73 17.90
C ASN A 540 -14.08 21.73 18.37
N ALA A 541 -13.29 22.76 18.02
CA ALA A 541 -11.83 22.80 18.21
C ALA A 541 -11.38 22.45 19.63
N GLU A 542 -12.03 23.00 20.65
CA GLU A 542 -11.69 22.75 22.06
C GLU A 542 -11.84 21.26 22.43
N GLN A 543 -12.96 20.63 22.04
CA GLN A 543 -13.21 19.22 22.34
C GLN A 543 -12.30 18.30 21.52
N VAL A 544 -12.02 18.63 20.26
CA VAL A 544 -11.05 17.89 19.44
C VAL A 544 -9.68 17.91 20.12
N TRP A 545 -9.21 19.08 20.54
CA TRP A 545 -7.95 19.20 21.29
C TRP A 545 -7.94 18.39 22.59
N GLN A 546 -9.01 18.46 23.39
CA GLN A 546 -9.12 17.67 24.63
C GLN A 546 -9.03 16.17 24.38
N TRP A 547 -9.64 15.66 23.31
CA TRP A 547 -9.56 14.24 22.97
C TRP A 547 -8.15 13.85 22.52
N LEU A 548 -7.47 14.69 21.74
CA LEU A 548 -6.07 14.46 21.36
C LEU A 548 -5.15 14.40 22.58
N GLU A 549 -5.31 15.31 23.54
CA GLU A 549 -4.53 15.30 24.79
C GLU A 549 -4.86 14.08 25.67
N GLN A 550 -6.06 13.52 25.55
CA GLN A 550 -6.47 12.28 26.22
C GLN A 550 -6.02 11.01 25.49
N GLY A 551 -5.17 11.13 24.47
CA GLY A 551 -4.62 9.98 23.75
C GLY A 551 -5.50 9.45 22.62
N ALA A 552 -6.46 10.23 22.12
CA ALA A 552 -7.29 9.82 20.99
C ALA A 552 -6.45 9.63 19.71
N TYR A 553 -6.95 8.75 18.85
CA TYR A 553 -6.48 8.54 17.48
C TYR A 553 -7.34 9.36 16.52
N PHE A 554 -6.74 9.91 15.48
CA PHE A 554 -7.37 10.78 14.50
C PHE A 554 -7.20 10.16 13.11
N TYR A 555 -8.32 9.92 12.43
CA TYR A 555 -8.37 9.28 11.12
C TYR A 555 -9.00 10.21 10.10
N VAL A 556 -8.43 10.24 8.89
CA VAL A 556 -9.00 10.96 7.75
C VAL A 556 -9.15 10.00 6.59
N CYS A 557 -10.32 9.97 5.96
CA CYS A 557 -10.56 9.18 4.76
C CYS A 557 -11.35 9.96 3.71
N GLY A 558 -10.99 9.81 2.43
CA GLY A 558 -11.67 10.42 1.28
C GLY A 558 -10.73 11.21 0.37
N ASP A 559 -11.22 12.30 -0.22
CA ASP A 559 -10.50 13.09 -1.23
C ASP A 559 -9.15 13.62 -0.72
N MET A 560 -8.07 13.16 -1.36
CA MET A 560 -6.70 13.58 -1.03
C MET A 560 -6.40 15.01 -1.49
N SER A 561 -6.90 15.40 -2.67
CA SER A 561 -6.49 16.61 -3.36
C SER A 561 -6.88 17.91 -2.64
N ARG A 562 -8.05 17.93 -1.97
CA ARG A 562 -8.57 19.11 -1.29
C ARG A 562 -8.91 18.82 0.16
N MET A 563 -9.74 17.79 0.41
CA MET A 563 -10.32 17.56 1.74
C MET A 563 -9.26 17.23 2.78
N ALA A 564 -8.36 16.27 2.49
CA ALA A 564 -7.31 15.86 3.41
C ALA A 564 -6.38 17.04 3.80
N LYS A 565 -5.97 17.85 2.80
CA LYS A 565 -5.11 19.04 3.01
C LYS A 565 -5.80 20.08 3.89
N GLU A 566 -7.08 20.35 3.66
CA GLU A 566 -7.84 21.29 4.47
C GLU A 566 -8.06 20.80 5.91
N VAL A 567 -8.34 19.52 6.10
CA VAL A 567 -8.48 18.91 7.43
C VAL A 567 -7.17 18.97 8.21
N GLU A 568 -6.03 18.64 7.59
CA GLU A 568 -4.71 18.72 8.22
C GLU A 568 -4.38 20.17 8.63
N LEU A 569 -4.66 21.14 7.75
CA LEU A 569 -4.48 22.56 8.05
C LEU A 569 -5.35 23.02 9.23
N VAL A 570 -6.61 22.59 9.31
CA VAL A 570 -7.48 22.90 10.46
C VAL A 570 -6.98 22.23 11.72
N LEU A 571 -6.52 20.98 11.65
CA LEU A 571 -5.95 20.28 12.79
C LEU A 571 -4.73 21.02 13.35
N LEU A 572 -3.82 21.49 12.49
CA LEU A 572 -2.69 22.34 12.88
C LEU A 572 -3.16 23.62 13.58
N GLN A 573 -4.19 24.29 13.05
CA GLN A 573 -4.77 25.49 13.68
C GLN A 573 -5.40 25.20 15.04
N ILE A 574 -6.02 24.03 15.22
CA ILE A 574 -6.58 23.58 16.50
C ILE A 574 -5.44 23.39 17.51
N ILE A 575 -4.36 22.69 17.13
CA ILE A 575 -3.19 22.43 17.97
C ILE A 575 -2.50 23.75 18.36
N GLU A 576 -2.39 24.70 17.42
CA GLU A 576 -1.81 26.02 17.67
C GLU A 576 -2.65 26.81 18.69
N LYS A 577 -3.95 26.98 18.42
CA LYS A 577 -4.83 27.85 19.21
C LYS A 577 -5.21 27.25 20.56
N GLN A 578 -5.57 25.97 20.60
CA GLN A 578 -6.05 25.31 21.82
C GLN A 578 -4.90 24.79 22.69
N GLY A 579 -3.78 24.42 22.07
CA GLY A 579 -2.57 23.99 22.77
C GLY A 579 -1.65 25.15 23.20
N ASN A 580 -1.97 26.40 22.86
CA ASN A 580 -1.08 27.56 23.03
C ASN A 580 0.32 27.32 22.43
N ASN A 581 0.37 26.60 21.32
CA ASN A 581 1.60 26.25 20.63
C ASN A 581 1.91 27.29 19.56
N THR A 582 3.20 27.51 19.28
CA THR A 582 3.62 28.18 18.04
C THR A 582 3.34 27.28 16.83
N GLN A 583 3.31 27.86 15.62
CA GLN A 583 3.14 27.10 14.38
C GLN A 583 4.17 25.97 14.23
N ALA A 584 5.43 26.19 14.63
CA ALA A 584 6.48 25.16 14.59
C ALA A 584 6.18 24.01 15.57
N GLN A 585 5.77 24.33 16.80
CA GLN A 585 5.38 23.33 17.80
C GLN A 585 4.13 22.55 17.38
N ALA A 586 3.17 23.18 16.70
CA ALA A 586 1.99 22.50 16.19
C ALA A 586 2.35 21.46 15.10
N LYS A 587 3.27 21.81 14.20
CA LYS A 587 3.82 20.85 13.22
C LYS A 587 4.55 19.69 13.90
N ASP A 588 5.40 19.99 14.89
CA ASP A 588 6.13 18.96 15.64
C ASP A 588 5.17 18.03 16.39
N TYR A 589 4.09 18.55 16.97
CA TYR A 589 3.05 17.76 17.63
C TYR A 589 2.35 16.83 16.63
N LEU A 590 1.93 17.34 15.47
CA LEU A 590 1.30 16.51 14.44
C LEU A 590 2.26 15.43 13.93
N LYS A 591 3.56 15.75 13.77
CA LYS A 591 4.60 14.78 13.44
C LYS A 591 4.71 13.68 14.50
N GLN A 592 4.65 14.04 15.79
CA GLN A 592 4.63 13.06 16.86
C GLN A 592 3.38 12.17 16.82
N LEU A 593 2.21 12.72 16.49
CA LEU A 593 1.00 11.91 16.29
C LEU A 593 1.17 10.91 15.13
N LYS A 594 1.77 11.33 14.00
CA LYS A 594 2.09 10.42 12.87
C LYS A 594 3.01 9.29 13.31
N LYS A 595 4.12 9.60 14.02
CA LYS A 595 5.06 8.61 14.56
C LYS A 595 4.45 7.63 15.56
N GLN A 596 3.47 8.08 16.33
CA GLN A 596 2.74 7.25 17.28
C GLN A 596 1.60 6.45 16.61
N SER A 597 1.46 6.53 15.29
CA SER A 597 0.32 5.99 14.52
C SER A 597 -1.03 6.49 15.05
N ARG A 598 -1.06 7.68 15.66
CA ARG A 598 -2.27 8.33 16.20
C ARG A 598 -2.91 9.31 15.23
N TYR A 599 -2.24 9.66 14.14
CA TYR A 599 -2.84 10.35 13.00
C TYR A 599 -2.63 9.48 11.76
N GLN A 600 -3.72 8.94 11.20
CA GLN A 600 -3.67 8.00 10.08
C GLN A 600 -4.59 8.47 8.95
N ARG A 601 -4.21 8.20 7.69
CA ARG A 601 -4.95 8.64 6.51
C ARG A 601 -5.13 7.52 5.50
N ASP A 602 -6.35 7.41 4.99
CA ASP A 602 -6.72 6.56 3.86
C ASP A 602 -7.37 7.44 2.78
N VAL A 603 -6.53 8.08 1.97
CA VAL A 603 -6.94 9.14 1.04
C VAL A 603 -6.53 8.78 -0.38
N TYR A 604 -7.37 9.13 -1.34
CA TYR A 604 -7.25 8.74 -2.75
C TYR A 604 -7.67 9.86 -3.70
#